data_AF-A0A544XD06-F1
#
_entry.id   AF-A0A544XD06-F1
#
_cell.length_a   1.000
_cell.length_b   1.000
_cell.length_c   1.000
_cell.angle_alpha   90.00
_cell.angle_beta   90.00
_cell.angle_gamma   90.00
#
_symmetry.space_group_name_H-M   'P 1'
#
loop_
_entity.id
_entity.type
_entity.pdbx_description
1 polymer ?
#
loop_
_entity_poly.entity_id
_entity_poly.type
_entity_poly.pdbx_seq_one_letter_code
_entity_poly.pdbx_strand_id
1 'polypeptide(L)'
;TRAGLKDPRRPGGSFIFAGPSGVGKTELSKALAEFLFGDEDALIMLDMSEFMEKHTVSRLFGSPPGYVGYEEGGQLTEKVRRKPFSVVLFDEIEKAHPDIFNSLLQILEDGRLTDAQGRVVDFKNTVIIMTTNLGTRDISKGIGVGFARSNDTESNYDRMKA
;
A
#
# COMPACT_ATOMS: atom_id res chain seq x y z
N THR A 1 0.22 18.80 11.49
CA THR A 1 -0.24 19.81 10.50
C THR A 1 -0.69 21.06 11.22
N ARG A 2 -0.27 22.24 10.75
CA ARG A 2 -0.41 23.55 11.45
C ARG A 2 -1.84 24.01 11.78
N ALA A 3 -2.89 23.31 11.33
CA ALA A 3 -4.28 23.66 11.60
C ALA A 3 -4.95 22.84 12.73
N GLY A 4 -4.33 21.76 13.23
CA GLY A 4 -4.90 20.95 14.32
C GLY A 4 -6.21 20.20 13.99
N LEU A 5 -6.64 20.17 12.72
CA LEU A 5 -7.93 19.60 12.28
C LEU A 5 -7.91 18.06 12.08
N LYS A 6 -6.78 17.41 12.34
CA LYS A 6 -6.62 15.96 12.17
C LYS A 6 -6.92 15.27 13.51
N ASP A 7 -7.65 14.15 13.50
CA ASP A 7 -7.76 13.30 14.70
C ASP A 7 -6.34 12.89 15.16
N PRO A 8 -5.91 13.31 16.37
CA PRO A 8 -4.56 13.04 16.85
C PRO A 8 -4.30 11.56 17.09
N ARG A 9 -5.34 10.72 17.13
CA ARG A 9 -5.22 9.28 17.36
C ARG A 9 -4.91 8.48 16.10
N ARG A 10 -5.10 9.05 14.90
CA ARG A 10 -4.91 8.34 13.63
C ARG A 10 -3.55 8.65 12.98
N PRO A 11 -3.08 7.84 12.01
CA PRO A 11 -1.91 8.17 11.21
C PRO A 11 -1.99 9.54 10.54
N GLY A 12 -0.84 10.18 10.30
CA GLY A 12 -0.64 11.47 9.59
C GLY A 12 -1.49 11.63 8.34
N GLY A 13 -1.60 10.55 7.59
CA GLY A 13 -2.48 10.36 6.45
C GLY A 13 -2.53 8.88 6.10
N SER A 14 -3.54 8.48 5.35
CA SER A 14 -3.69 7.10 4.88
C SER A 14 -4.20 7.11 3.45
N PHE A 15 -3.47 6.49 2.54
CA PHE A 15 -3.70 6.58 1.11
C PHE A 15 -3.65 5.19 0.45
N ILE A 16 -4.41 5.04 -0.64
CA ILE A 16 -4.29 3.92 -1.56
C ILE A 16 -3.93 4.48 -2.93
N PHE A 17 -2.80 4.05 -3.48
CA PHE A 17 -2.38 4.35 -4.84
C PHE A 17 -2.70 3.18 -5.76
N ALA A 18 -3.69 3.36 -6.62
CA ALA A 18 -4.10 2.36 -7.60
C ALA A 18 -3.65 2.78 -9.00
N GLY A 19 -3.07 1.85 -9.77
CA GLY A 19 -2.67 2.11 -11.15
C GLY A 19 -1.71 1.05 -11.67
N PRO A 20 -1.44 0.98 -13.00
CA PRO A 20 -0.50 0.01 -13.57
C PRO A 20 0.90 0.11 -12.95
N SER A 21 1.73 -0.92 -13.16
CA SER A 21 3.13 -0.84 -12.74
C SER A 21 3.87 0.24 -13.56
N GLY A 22 4.87 0.88 -12.96
CA GLY A 22 5.67 1.93 -13.61
C GLY A 22 5.05 3.33 -13.72
N VAL A 23 3.87 3.58 -13.13
CA VAL A 23 3.22 4.91 -13.16
C VAL A 23 3.69 5.88 -12.06
N GLY A 24 4.69 5.50 -11.25
CA GLY A 24 5.28 6.40 -10.24
C GLY A 24 4.72 6.28 -8.81
N LYS A 25 3.99 5.20 -8.47
CA LYS A 25 3.37 5.04 -7.14
C LYS A 25 4.42 5.01 -6.01
N THR A 26 5.51 4.28 -6.24
CA THR A 26 6.61 4.13 -5.28
C THR A 26 7.46 5.40 -5.20
N GLU A 27 7.70 6.05 -6.35
CA GLU A 27 8.39 7.33 -6.46
C GLU A 27 7.65 8.45 -5.72
N LEU A 28 6.32 8.50 -5.84
CA LEU A 28 5.50 9.44 -5.07
C LEU A 28 5.64 9.22 -3.56
N SER A 29 5.79 7.96 -3.13
CA SER A 29 5.97 7.62 -1.71
C SER A 29 7.33 8.08 -1.18
N LYS A 30 8.40 7.94 -1.98
CA LYS A 30 9.74 8.45 -1.66
C LYS A 30 9.74 9.98 -1.58
N ALA A 31 9.18 10.65 -2.59
CA ALA A 31 9.07 12.10 -2.62
C ALA A 31 8.25 12.64 -1.44
N LEU A 32 7.21 11.91 -1.01
CA LEU A 32 6.43 12.27 0.17
C LEU A 32 7.23 12.12 1.47
N ALA A 33 8.09 11.10 1.57
CA ALA A 33 8.96 10.91 2.73
C ALA A 33 9.96 12.07 2.87
N GLU A 34 10.63 12.43 1.78
CA GLU A 34 11.51 13.60 1.72
C GLU A 34 10.76 14.90 2.04
N PHE A 35 9.61 15.11 1.43
CA PHE A 35 8.84 16.34 1.62
C PHE A 35 8.33 16.51 3.06
N LEU A 36 7.86 15.44 3.70
CA LEU A 36 7.25 15.50 5.03
C LEU A 36 8.28 15.41 6.16
N PHE A 37 9.35 14.64 5.97
CA PHE A 37 10.30 14.30 7.02
C PHE A 37 11.74 14.74 6.73
N GLY A 38 12.02 15.26 5.54
CA GLY A 38 13.35 15.75 5.14
C GLY A 38 14.38 14.64 4.93
N ASP A 39 13.90 13.41 4.76
CA ASP A 39 14.74 12.22 4.58
C ASP A 39 13.98 11.15 3.77
N GLU A 40 14.44 10.84 2.56
CA GLU A 40 13.96 9.70 1.77
C GLU A 40 14.07 8.37 2.53
N ASP A 41 15.07 8.19 3.41
CA ASP A 41 15.24 6.99 4.24
C ASP A 41 14.20 6.89 5.38
N ALA A 42 13.33 7.89 5.53
CA ALA A 42 12.12 7.79 6.34
C ALA A 42 11.04 6.92 5.68
N LEU A 43 11.24 6.45 4.45
CA LEU A 43 10.39 5.46 3.80
C LEU A 43 10.66 4.05 4.34
N ILE A 44 9.67 3.46 5.00
CA ILE A 44 9.61 2.05 5.36
C ILE A 44 8.79 1.33 4.28
N MET A 45 9.47 0.63 3.38
CA MET A 45 8.83 -0.14 2.32
C MET A 45 8.71 -1.62 2.69
N LEU A 46 7.55 -2.21 2.39
CA LEU A 46 7.22 -3.61 2.61
C LEU A 46 6.51 -4.15 1.37
N ASP A 47 7.10 -5.18 0.75
CA ASP A 47 6.47 -5.91 -0.36
C ASP A 47 5.48 -6.93 0.20
N MET A 48 4.19 -6.77 -0.09
CA MET A 48 3.15 -7.66 0.41
C MET A 48 3.14 -9.04 -0.25
N SER A 49 3.86 -9.22 -1.36
CA SER A 49 4.10 -10.54 -1.95
C SER A 49 4.94 -11.45 -1.05
N GLU A 50 5.78 -10.88 -0.16
CA GLU A 50 6.52 -11.68 0.85
C GLU A 50 5.64 -12.19 1.99
N PHE A 51 4.42 -11.66 2.09
CA PHE A 51 3.48 -11.92 3.19
C PHE A 51 2.19 -12.60 2.73
N MET A 52 2.24 -13.36 1.63
CA MET A 52 1.11 -14.11 1.07
C MET A 52 0.66 -15.27 1.96
N GLU A 53 1.58 -15.85 2.74
CA GLU A 53 1.34 -17.08 3.49
C GLU A 53 1.12 -16.80 4.98
N LYS A 54 0.23 -17.56 5.62
CA LYS A 54 -0.15 -17.31 7.03
C LYS A 54 1.03 -17.25 8.00
N HIS A 55 2.03 -18.11 7.85
CA HIS A 55 3.18 -18.15 8.75
C HIS A 55 4.15 -16.98 8.55
N THR A 56 4.03 -16.26 7.43
CA THR A 56 4.87 -15.09 7.15
C THR A 56 4.30 -13.82 7.80
N VAL A 57 2.99 -13.79 8.07
CA VAL A 57 2.31 -12.66 8.75
C VAL A 57 2.91 -12.38 10.12
N SER A 58 3.29 -13.42 10.88
CA SER A 58 3.93 -13.25 12.18
C SER A 58 5.30 -12.56 12.07
N ARG A 59 6.02 -12.68 10.95
CA ARG A 59 7.27 -11.94 10.75
C ARG A 59 7.04 -10.43 10.63
N LEU A 60 5.87 -10.00 10.17
CA LEU A 60 5.54 -8.59 9.98
C LEU A 60 5.28 -7.87 11.31
N PHE A 61 4.49 -8.48 12.19
CA PHE A 61 4.02 -7.87 13.44
C PHE A 61 4.66 -8.45 14.71
N GLY A 62 5.28 -9.62 14.61
CA GLY A 62 5.89 -10.39 15.70
C GLY A 62 5.22 -11.76 15.85
N SER A 63 6.01 -12.76 16.24
CA SER A 63 5.49 -14.08 16.61
C SER A 63 4.94 -14.06 18.04
N PRO A 64 3.82 -14.76 18.34
CA PRO A 64 3.32 -14.88 19.70
C PRO A 64 4.22 -15.76 20.59
N PRO A 65 4.09 -15.69 21.93
CA PRO A 65 4.86 -16.52 22.85
C PRO A 65 4.75 -18.01 22.49
N GLY A 66 5.91 -18.69 22.41
CA GLY A 66 5.97 -20.12 22.07
C GLY A 66 6.17 -20.44 20.58
N TYR A 67 6.29 -19.43 19.71
CA TYR A 67 6.62 -19.62 18.29
C TYR A 67 8.06 -19.19 17.97
N VAL A 68 8.64 -19.77 16.91
CA VAL A 68 9.97 -19.36 16.41
C VAL A 68 9.94 -17.88 16.02
N GLY A 69 10.98 -17.15 16.41
CA GLY A 69 11.07 -15.70 16.20
C GLY A 69 10.29 -14.87 17.23
N TYR A 70 9.86 -15.44 18.37
CA TYR A 70 9.20 -14.67 19.44
C TYR A 70 10.07 -13.51 19.95
N GLU A 71 11.39 -13.72 20.09
CA GLU A 71 12.31 -12.69 20.56
C GLU A 71 12.62 -11.63 19.47
N GLU A 72 12.43 -11.99 18.21
CA GLU A 72 12.59 -11.11 17.06
C GLU A 72 11.26 -10.36 16.84
N GLY A 73 11.16 -9.13 17.36
CA GLY A 73 9.99 -8.28 17.13
C GLY A 73 9.62 -8.18 15.64
N GLY A 74 8.38 -7.84 15.34
CA GLY A 74 7.91 -7.77 13.95
C GLY A 74 8.69 -6.76 13.11
N GLN A 75 8.92 -7.09 11.83
CA GLN A 75 9.65 -6.23 10.92
C GLN A 75 9.06 -4.82 10.82
N LEU A 76 7.74 -4.69 10.75
CA LEU A 76 7.08 -3.39 10.71
C LEU A 76 7.14 -2.71 12.08
N THR A 77 6.77 -3.43 13.14
CA THR A 77 6.66 -2.89 14.49
C THR A 77 8.01 -2.38 15.00
N GLU A 78 9.10 -3.09 14.71
CA GLU A 78 10.46 -2.66 15.02
C GLU A 78 10.90 -1.44 14.20
N LYS A 79 10.66 -1.43 12.89
CA LYS A 79 11.05 -0.30 12.01
C LYS A 79 10.33 0.99 12.41
N VAL A 80 9.02 0.93 12.66
CA VAL A 80 8.24 2.10 13.09
C VAL A 80 8.63 2.55 14.49
N ARG A 81 8.90 1.62 15.42
CA ARG A 81 9.38 2.00 16.76
C ARG A 81 10.72 2.75 16.70
N ARG A 82 11.62 2.37 15.79
CA ARG A 82 12.90 3.07 15.57
C ARG A 82 12.76 4.38 14.80
N LYS A 83 11.82 4.45 13.86
CA LYS A 83 11.53 5.63 13.03
C LYS A 83 10.02 5.97 13.06
N PRO A 84 9.52 6.61 14.15
CA PRO A 84 8.09 6.89 14.32
C PRO A 84 7.57 8.01 13.40
N PHE A 85 8.46 8.82 12.85
CA PHE A 85 8.18 9.81 11.80
C PHE A 85 8.62 9.21 10.47
N SER A 86 7.69 8.55 9.79
CA SER A 86 8.01 7.77 8.59
C SER A 86 6.82 7.67 7.64
N VAL A 87 7.11 7.41 6.37
CA VAL A 87 6.12 6.92 5.41
C VAL A 87 6.20 5.40 5.43
N VAL A 88 5.10 4.70 5.68
CA VAL A 88 5.01 3.25 5.61
C VAL A 88 4.29 2.88 4.32
N LEU A 89 5.01 2.24 3.40
CA LEU A 89 4.51 1.79 2.11
C LEU A 89 4.29 0.27 2.14
N PHE A 90 3.04 -0.15 1.98
CA PHE A 90 2.63 -1.52 1.71
C PHE A 90 2.45 -1.69 0.20
N ASP A 91 3.47 -2.21 -0.47
CA ASP A 91 3.46 -2.39 -1.93
C ASP A 91 2.71 -3.67 -2.31
N GLU A 92 1.94 -3.63 -3.40
CA GLU A 92 1.12 -4.74 -3.91
C GLU A 92 0.16 -5.34 -2.87
N ILE A 93 -0.63 -4.49 -2.18
CA ILE A 93 -1.48 -4.91 -1.06
C ILE A 93 -2.46 -6.03 -1.40
N GLU A 94 -2.84 -6.18 -2.67
CA GLU A 94 -3.69 -7.29 -3.13
C GLU A 94 -3.07 -8.68 -2.98
N LYS A 95 -1.74 -8.76 -2.79
CA LYS A 95 -1.01 -10.02 -2.59
C LYS A 95 -0.96 -10.42 -1.12
N ALA A 96 -1.16 -9.49 -0.20
CA ALA A 96 -1.09 -9.74 1.24
C ALA A 96 -2.04 -10.86 1.68
N HIS A 97 -1.61 -11.66 2.66
CA HIS A 97 -2.52 -12.57 3.35
C HIS A 97 -3.65 -11.78 4.05
N PRO A 98 -4.92 -12.27 4.01
CA PRO A 98 -6.07 -11.55 4.57
C PRO A 98 -5.92 -11.12 6.05
N ASP A 99 -5.23 -11.92 6.86
CA ASP A 99 -4.99 -11.61 8.29
C ASP A 99 -4.26 -10.28 8.51
N ILE A 100 -3.48 -9.79 7.53
CA ILE A 100 -2.77 -8.51 7.61
C ILE A 100 -3.75 -7.33 7.67
N PHE A 101 -4.89 -7.44 6.99
CA PHE A 101 -5.88 -6.35 6.95
C PHE A 101 -6.45 -6.05 8.33
N ASN A 102 -6.59 -7.04 9.22
CA ASN A 102 -7.08 -6.79 10.58
C ASN A 102 -6.13 -5.86 11.36
N SER A 103 -4.83 -6.14 11.29
CA SER A 103 -3.80 -5.29 11.90
C SER A 103 -3.73 -3.92 11.24
N LEU A 104 -3.87 -3.85 9.91
CA LEU A 104 -3.91 -2.58 9.18
C LEU A 104 -5.12 -1.73 9.58
N LEU A 105 -6.32 -2.32 9.67
CA LEU A 105 -7.52 -1.64 10.11
C LEU A 105 -7.33 -1.05 11.52
N GLN A 106 -6.73 -1.82 12.43
CA GLN A 106 -6.39 -1.32 13.76
C GLN A 106 -5.45 -0.10 13.69
N ILE A 107 -4.41 -0.14 12.85
CA ILE A 107 -3.50 1.00 12.66
C ILE A 107 -4.25 2.22 12.09
N LEU A 108 -5.13 2.02 11.10
CA LEU A 108 -5.86 3.09 10.45
C LEU A 108 -6.90 3.75 11.38
N GLU A 109 -7.51 2.98 12.28
CA GLU A 109 -8.55 3.45 13.21
C GLU A 109 -7.96 4.10 14.47
N ASP A 110 -7.00 3.43 15.11
CA ASP A 110 -6.48 3.77 16.43
C ASP A 110 -5.05 4.35 16.42
N GLY A 111 -4.37 4.34 15.27
CA GLY A 111 -2.98 4.80 15.12
C GLY A 111 -2.00 4.06 16.02
N ARG A 112 -2.31 2.82 16.40
CA ARG A 112 -1.44 1.99 17.24
C ARG A 112 -1.60 0.52 16.85
N LEU A 113 -0.55 -0.24 17.09
CA LEU A 113 -0.59 -1.69 17.00
C LEU A 113 0.11 -2.28 18.22
N THR A 114 -0.49 -3.28 18.84
CA THR A 114 0.18 -4.07 19.87
C THR A 114 0.90 -5.22 19.19
N ASP A 115 2.22 -5.28 19.35
CA ASP A 115 2.99 -6.42 18.83
C ASP A 115 2.74 -7.68 19.66
N ALA A 116 3.28 -8.79 19.18
CA ALA A 116 3.08 -10.09 19.82
C ALA A 116 3.80 -10.25 21.18
N GLN A 117 4.66 -9.29 21.56
CA GLN A 117 5.29 -9.20 22.88
C GLN A 117 4.51 -8.28 23.84
N GLY A 118 3.35 -7.75 23.41
CA GLY A 118 2.53 -6.84 24.19
C GLY A 118 3.01 -5.39 24.17
N ARG A 119 3.98 -5.03 23.34
CA ARG A 119 4.48 -3.66 23.21
C ARG A 119 3.59 -2.89 22.26
N VAL A 120 3.16 -1.70 22.67
CA VAL A 120 2.35 -0.81 21.83
C VAL A 120 3.26 0.05 20.96
N VAL A 121 3.09 -0.05 19.65
CA VAL A 121 3.77 0.79 18.66
C VAL A 121 2.83 1.89 18.19
N ASP A 122 3.31 3.14 18.19
CA ASP A 122 2.55 4.32 17.81
C ASP A 122 2.77 4.67 16.33
N PHE A 123 1.68 4.82 15.59
CA PHE A 123 1.62 5.16 14.16
C PHE A 123 1.03 6.56 13.91
N LYS A 124 0.73 7.36 14.94
CA LYS A 124 0.09 8.69 14.77
C LYS A 124 0.92 9.67 13.94
N ASN A 125 2.24 9.51 13.99
CA ASN A 125 3.22 10.33 13.27
C ASN A 125 3.68 9.71 11.93
N THR A 126 3.09 8.59 11.52
CA THR A 126 3.40 7.96 10.23
C THR A 126 2.40 8.36 9.16
N VAL A 127 2.79 8.28 7.90
CA VAL A 127 1.85 8.28 6.77
C VAL A 127 1.78 6.87 6.22
N ILE A 128 0.57 6.33 6.10
CA ILE A 128 0.34 4.98 5.56
C ILE A 128 -0.01 5.08 4.08
N ILE A 129 0.71 4.34 3.25
CA ILE A 129 0.44 4.22 1.82
C ILE A 129 0.30 2.74 1.49
N MET A 130 -0.75 2.39 0.77
CA MET A 130 -0.89 1.08 0.15
C MET A 130 -0.87 1.27 -1.36
N THR A 131 -0.21 0.40 -2.11
CA THR A 131 -0.32 0.40 -3.57
C THR A 131 -1.10 -0.82 -4.03
N THR A 132 -1.77 -0.68 -5.16
CA THR A 132 -2.37 -1.82 -5.83
C THR A 132 -2.27 -1.71 -7.34
N ASN A 133 -2.03 -2.85 -7.98
CA ASN A 133 -2.08 -3.01 -9.42
C ASN A 133 -3.43 -3.61 -9.89
N LEU A 134 -4.39 -3.83 -8.97
CA LEU A 134 -5.73 -4.29 -9.33
C LEU A 134 -6.51 -3.25 -10.15
N GLY A 135 -7.38 -3.73 -11.03
CA GLY A 135 -8.23 -2.87 -11.88
C GLY A 135 -7.50 -2.21 -13.06
N THR A 136 -6.23 -2.54 -13.28
CA THR A 136 -5.38 -1.89 -14.29
C THR A 136 -5.49 -2.50 -15.68
N ARG A 137 -6.09 -3.69 -15.81
CA ARG A 137 -6.28 -4.38 -17.10
C ARG A 137 -7.19 -3.59 -18.05
N ASP A 138 -8.12 -2.80 -17.53
CA ASP A 138 -8.98 -1.95 -18.36
C ASP A 138 -8.39 -0.56 -18.59
N ILE A 139 -7.47 -0.11 -17.74
CA ILE A 139 -6.75 1.18 -17.88
C ILE A 139 -5.59 1.06 -18.88
N SER A 140 -4.95 -0.11 -18.94
CA SER A 140 -3.86 -0.40 -19.89
C SER A 140 -4.35 -0.77 -21.30
N LYS A 141 -5.66 -0.97 -21.49
CA LYS A 141 -6.29 -0.85 -22.81
C LYS A 141 -6.27 0.62 -23.18
N GLY A 142 -5.13 1.07 -23.71
CA GLY A 142 -4.93 2.45 -24.11
C GLY A 142 -6.12 2.97 -24.90
N ILE A 143 -6.40 4.25 -24.72
CA ILE A 143 -7.16 5.03 -25.70
C ILE A 143 -6.46 4.75 -27.04
N GLY A 144 -7.01 3.84 -27.83
CA GLY A 144 -6.55 3.62 -29.19
C GLY A 144 -6.73 4.95 -29.89
N VAL A 145 -5.63 5.67 -30.13
CA VAL A 145 -5.64 6.84 -31.00
C VAL A 145 -5.94 6.30 -32.39
N GLY A 146 -7.22 6.36 -32.73
CA GLY A 146 -7.78 5.80 -33.94
C GLY A 146 -9.28 6.03 -33.89
N PHE A 147 -9.71 7.23 -34.33
CA PHE A 147 -11.07 7.37 -34.82
C PHE A 147 -11.23 6.30 -35.90
N ALA A 148 -12.04 5.28 -35.64
CA ALA A 148 -12.63 4.53 -36.72
C ALA A 148 -13.29 5.58 -37.62
N ARG A 149 -12.70 5.81 -38.80
CA ARG A 149 -13.35 6.57 -39.86
C ARG A 149 -14.66 5.85 -40.13
N SER A 150 -15.73 6.36 -39.54
CA SER A 150 -17.09 6.05 -39.88
C SER A 150 -17.32 6.69 -41.24
N ASN A 151 -16.86 6.02 -42.29
CA ASN A 151 -17.19 6.29 -43.70
C ASN A 151 -16.69 5.12 -44.57
N ASP A 152 -17.17 3.91 -44.28
CA ASP A 152 -17.14 2.81 -45.26
C ASP A 152 -18.51 2.14 -45.32
N THR A 153 -19.48 2.94 -45.76
CA THR A 153 -20.85 2.49 -46.06
C THR A 153 -20.90 1.63 -47.33
N GLU A 154 -19.84 1.64 -48.17
CA GLU A 154 -19.74 0.82 -49.38
C GLU A 154 -19.40 -0.66 -49.08
N SER A 155 -18.59 -0.94 -48.07
CA SER A 155 -18.13 -2.32 -47.81
C SER A 155 -19.21 -3.27 -47.28
N ASN A 156 -20.38 -2.77 -46.85
CA ASN A 156 -21.46 -3.60 -46.30
C ASN A 156 -22.50 -4.04 -47.35
N TYR A 157 -22.62 -3.34 -48.49
CA TYR A 157 -23.59 -3.70 -49.52
C TYR A 157 -23.15 -4.93 -50.34
N ASP A 158 -21.84 -5.09 -50.59
CA ASP A 158 -21.32 -6.21 -51.39
C ASP A 158 -21.34 -7.56 -50.66
N ARG A 159 -21.41 -7.57 -49.33
CA ARG A 159 -21.50 -8.82 -48.54
C ARG A 159 -22.91 -9.40 -48.41
N MET A 160 -23.96 -8.64 -48.75
CA MET A 160 -25.35 -9.11 -48.69
C MET A 160 -25.87 -9.71 -50.00
N LYS A 161 -25.05 -9.73 -51.06
CA LYS A 161 -25.45 -10.19 -52.40
C LYS A 161 -24.82 -11.51 -52.86
N ALA A 162 -24.03 -12.16 -52.01
CA ALA A 162 -23.45 -13.48 -52.26
C ALA A 162 -24.17 -14.56 -51.43
#